data_AF-A0A838RIC7-F1
#
_entry.id   AF-A0A838RIC7-F1
#
_cell.length_a   1.000
_cell.length_b   1.000
_cell.length_c   1.000
_cell.angle_alpha   90.00
_cell.angle_beta   90.00
_cell.angle_gamma   90.00
#
_symmetry.space_group_name_H-M   'P 1'
#
loop_
_entity.id
_entity.type
_entity.pdbx_description
1 polymer ?
#
loop_
_entity_poly.entity_id
_entity_poly.type
_entity_poly.pdbx_seq_one_letter_code
_entity_poly.pdbx_strand_id
1 'polypeptide(L)'
;MLPSDSPFPCHWWGTSLENAGLGDVRPDVGTYGRYEFDCLPPIPFEMRGDFDWLISAPEHADHSIGEEKATENAEALPRLREASAHLEIKLPEAFTKFMESPALQRRVQSNTDCFLDLCSELVRLPTGGGYLVRFLADSQGCLFWYLYLTSDGLDHAVVSSPEFYGTEVEQWQDEPLNPAEIVYSAESFEAFICRFWLENEVWYSAWQRTPMPTIGREYIEHYRGDGA
;
A
#
# COMPACT_ATOMS: atom_id res chain seq x y z
N MET A 1 -0.99 13.40 4.17
CA MET A 1 0.18 14.18 3.69
C MET A 1 0.11 14.45 2.19
N LEU A 2 0.24 15.71 1.76
CA LEU A 2 0.39 16.03 0.34
C LEU A 2 1.76 15.59 -0.18
N PRO A 3 1.89 15.22 -1.47
CA PRO A 3 3.18 14.83 -2.06
C PRO A 3 4.26 15.91 -1.87
N SER A 4 3.90 17.19 -2.01
CA SER A 4 4.81 18.32 -1.83
C SER A 4 5.36 18.49 -0.42
N ASP A 5 4.67 17.93 0.58
CA ASP A 5 5.06 18.00 1.99
C ASP A 5 5.86 16.76 2.42
N SER A 6 6.00 15.78 1.54
CA SER A 6 6.73 14.56 1.83
C SER A 6 8.25 14.78 1.87
N PRO A 7 8.97 14.20 2.84
CA PRO A 7 10.43 14.19 2.82
C PRO A 7 11.01 13.15 1.85
N PHE A 8 10.16 12.36 1.18
CA PHE A 8 10.57 11.26 0.30
C PHE A 8 10.31 11.59 -1.18
N PRO A 9 11.12 11.05 -2.12
CA PRO A 9 10.78 11.11 -3.53
C PRO A 9 9.44 10.41 -3.81
N CYS A 10 8.61 10.99 -4.66
CA CYS A 10 7.27 10.50 -4.97
C CYS A 10 7.30 9.55 -6.17
N HIS A 11 7.02 8.27 -5.95
CA HIS A 11 6.81 7.30 -7.03
C HIS A 11 5.80 6.23 -6.60
N TRP A 12 5.14 5.64 -7.59
CA TRP A 12 4.34 4.44 -7.37
C TRP A 12 5.14 3.20 -7.71
N TRP A 13 5.37 2.36 -6.70
CA TRP A 13 5.76 0.99 -6.96
C TRP A 13 4.50 0.16 -7.24
N GLY A 14 4.37 -0.28 -8.48
CA GLY A 14 3.22 -1.04 -8.94
C GLY A 14 3.61 -2.14 -9.91
N THR A 15 2.65 -2.99 -10.24
CA THR A 15 2.86 -4.06 -11.21
C THR A 15 2.71 -3.55 -12.64
N SER A 16 3.15 -4.33 -13.62
CA SER A 16 2.89 -4.05 -15.03
C SER A 16 1.39 -4.10 -15.32
N LEU A 17 0.93 -3.20 -16.19
CA LEU A 17 -0.43 -3.22 -16.76
C LEU A 17 -0.39 -3.47 -18.28
N GLU A 18 0.68 -4.08 -18.77
CA GLU A 18 0.86 -4.39 -20.20
C GLU A 18 -0.28 -5.28 -20.73
N ASN A 19 -0.72 -6.27 -19.95
CA ASN A 19 -1.86 -7.13 -20.31
C ASN A 19 -3.17 -6.35 -20.47
N ALA A 20 -3.28 -5.18 -19.84
CA ALA A 20 -4.42 -4.27 -19.97
C ALA A 20 -4.25 -3.25 -21.12
N GLY A 21 -3.21 -3.42 -21.95
CA GLY A 21 -2.90 -2.55 -23.08
C GLY A 21 -2.26 -1.23 -22.66
N LEU A 22 -1.48 -1.23 -21.58
CA LEU A 22 -0.72 -0.07 -21.10
C LEU A 22 0.81 -0.26 -21.19
N GLY A 23 1.31 -1.15 -22.05
CA GLY A 23 2.74 -1.47 -22.14
C GLY A 23 3.66 -0.26 -22.38
N ASP A 24 3.17 0.80 -23.03
CA ASP A 24 3.98 2.00 -23.31
C ASP A 24 4.21 2.89 -22.06
N VAL A 25 3.33 2.81 -21.06
CA VAL A 25 3.36 3.66 -19.84
C VAL A 25 3.49 2.86 -18.54
N ARG A 26 3.12 1.58 -18.58
CA ARG A 26 3.16 0.60 -17.49
C ARG A 26 3.73 -0.74 -18.01
N PRO A 27 4.96 -0.74 -18.56
CA PRO A 27 5.60 -1.92 -19.15
C PRO A 27 5.86 -3.03 -18.13
N ASP A 28 6.03 -4.27 -18.61
CA ASP A 28 6.68 -5.32 -17.82
C ASP A 28 8.15 -4.98 -17.56
N VAL A 29 8.51 -4.95 -16.28
CA VAL A 29 9.85 -4.68 -15.75
C VAL A 29 10.23 -5.69 -14.66
N GLY A 30 9.57 -6.84 -14.64
CA GLY A 30 9.63 -7.82 -13.56
C GLY A 30 8.43 -7.67 -12.61
N THR A 31 8.63 -7.97 -11.33
CA THR A 31 7.52 -7.95 -10.34
C THR A 31 6.97 -6.54 -10.12
N TYR A 32 7.85 -5.56 -9.92
CA TYR A 32 7.46 -4.18 -9.66
C TYR A 32 8.23 -3.20 -10.55
N GLY A 33 7.49 -2.23 -11.08
CA GLY A 33 8.03 -1.04 -11.71
C GLY A 33 7.87 0.19 -10.83
N ARG A 34 8.81 1.12 -10.96
CA ARG A 34 8.74 2.44 -10.31
C ARG A 34 8.21 3.45 -11.32
N TYR A 35 7.00 3.95 -11.08
CA TYR A 35 6.29 4.88 -11.98
C TYR A 35 6.19 6.27 -11.37
N GLU A 36 6.25 7.29 -12.23
CA GLU A 36 6.12 8.69 -11.82
C GLU A 36 4.77 8.95 -11.16
N PHE A 37 4.80 9.51 -9.94
CA PHE A 37 3.59 9.71 -9.14
C PHE A 37 2.60 10.67 -9.80
N ASP A 38 3.11 11.72 -10.45
CA ASP A 38 2.28 12.74 -11.12
C ASP A 38 1.57 12.22 -12.37
N CYS A 39 1.95 11.04 -12.87
CA CYS A 39 1.30 10.38 -14.01
C CYS A 39 0.22 9.39 -13.58
N LEU A 40 -0.01 9.21 -12.28
CA LEU A 40 -1.03 8.31 -11.78
C LEU A 40 -2.43 8.90 -12.01
N PRO A 41 -3.41 8.09 -12.46
CA PRO A 41 -4.79 8.54 -12.54
C PRO A 41 -5.31 8.96 -11.16
N PRO A 42 -6.26 9.90 -11.11
CA PRO A 42 -6.92 10.25 -9.87
C PRO A 42 -7.63 9.02 -9.28
N ILE A 43 -7.66 8.94 -7.95
CA ILE A 43 -8.51 7.95 -7.27
C ILE A 43 -9.98 8.28 -7.55
N PRO A 44 -10.82 7.29 -7.91
CA PRO A 44 -12.18 7.56 -8.36
C PRO A 44 -13.19 7.70 -7.22
N PHE A 45 -12.75 7.55 -5.97
CA PHE A 45 -13.60 7.61 -4.78
C PHE A 45 -13.12 8.70 -3.82
N GLU A 46 -14.04 9.15 -2.98
CA GLU A 46 -13.73 10.04 -1.86
C GLU A 46 -13.10 9.23 -0.71
N MET A 47 -11.95 9.67 -0.20
CA MET A 47 -11.25 9.01 0.91
C MET A 47 -11.79 9.49 2.26
N ARG A 48 -12.88 8.88 2.72
CA ARG A 48 -13.56 9.24 3.97
C ARG A 48 -13.07 8.48 5.20
N GLY A 49 -12.23 7.47 4.99
CA GLY A 49 -11.75 6.52 5.99
C GLY A 49 -12.76 5.41 6.31
N ASP A 50 -13.92 5.39 5.66
CA ASP A 50 -14.97 4.41 5.92
C ASP A 50 -14.93 3.18 5.01
N PHE A 51 -14.19 3.23 3.90
CA PHE A 51 -14.10 2.20 2.87
C PHE A 51 -15.45 1.83 2.24
N ASP A 52 -16.44 2.73 2.24
CA ASP A 52 -17.77 2.46 1.67
C ASP A 52 -17.70 2.02 0.20
N TRP A 53 -16.74 2.57 -0.55
CA TRP A 53 -16.47 2.20 -1.95
C TRP A 53 -16.04 0.74 -2.11
N LEU A 54 -15.38 0.16 -1.11
CA LEU A 54 -14.87 -1.21 -1.14
C LEU A 54 -15.91 -2.24 -0.71
N ILE A 55 -16.88 -1.89 0.15
CA ILE A 55 -17.86 -2.84 0.73
C ILE A 55 -18.62 -3.63 -0.33
N SER A 56 -18.87 -3.02 -1.50
CA SER A 56 -19.61 -3.64 -2.60
C SER A 56 -18.75 -4.46 -3.58
N ALA A 57 -17.42 -4.37 -3.48
CA ALA A 57 -16.51 -5.16 -4.32
C ALA A 57 -16.65 -6.66 -3.98
N PRO A 58 -16.35 -7.60 -4.89
CA PRO A 58 -16.37 -9.04 -4.59
C PRO A 58 -15.44 -9.43 -3.43
N GLU A 59 -15.75 -10.53 -2.73
CA GLU A 59 -14.77 -11.18 -1.86
C GLU A 59 -13.99 -12.21 -2.66
N HIS A 60 -12.71 -12.34 -2.35
CA HIS A 60 -11.79 -13.29 -2.97
C HIS A 60 -11.48 -14.39 -1.96
N ALA A 61 -11.65 -15.65 -2.38
CA ALA A 61 -11.37 -16.81 -1.54
C ALA A 61 -9.88 -17.18 -1.50
N ASP A 62 -9.15 -16.81 -2.55
CA ASP A 62 -7.72 -17.04 -2.74
C ASP A 62 -7.05 -15.71 -3.14
N HIS A 63 -5.76 -15.58 -2.86
CA HIS A 63 -4.93 -14.40 -3.18
C HIS A 63 -5.37 -13.11 -2.48
N SER A 64 -6.17 -13.21 -1.42
CA SER A 64 -6.56 -12.04 -0.65
C SER A 64 -5.39 -11.58 0.23
N ILE A 65 -5.17 -10.28 0.33
CA ILE A 65 -4.02 -9.77 1.10
C ILE A 65 -4.08 -10.13 2.58
N GLY A 66 -5.26 -10.52 3.10
CA GLY A 66 -5.45 -10.86 4.51
C GLY A 66 -5.25 -12.34 4.87
N GLU A 67 -4.90 -13.23 3.93
CA GLU A 67 -4.99 -14.67 4.16
C GLU A 67 -3.82 -15.30 4.93
N GLU A 68 -2.58 -14.90 4.67
CA GLU A 68 -1.39 -15.62 5.17
C GLU A 68 -1.08 -15.37 6.65
N LYS A 69 -1.25 -14.13 7.14
CA LYS A 69 -0.80 -13.70 8.48
C LYS A 69 -1.94 -13.21 9.37
N ALA A 70 -3.15 -13.73 9.17
CA ALA A 70 -4.34 -13.21 9.85
C ALA A 70 -4.23 -13.26 11.38
N THR A 71 -3.69 -14.35 11.93
CA THR A 71 -3.53 -14.53 13.39
C THR A 71 -2.48 -13.57 13.94
N GLU A 72 -1.33 -13.50 13.30
CA GLU A 72 -0.20 -12.66 13.65
C GLU A 72 -0.59 -11.18 13.61
N ASN A 73 -1.30 -10.76 12.56
CA ASN A 73 -1.80 -9.39 12.41
C ASN A 73 -2.82 -9.04 13.49
N ALA A 74 -3.72 -9.97 13.84
CA ALA A 74 -4.69 -9.77 14.91
C ALA A 74 -4.03 -9.63 16.30
N GLU A 75 -2.91 -10.31 16.53
CA GLU A 75 -2.10 -10.15 17.75
C GLU A 75 -1.22 -8.90 17.73
N ALA A 76 -0.70 -8.52 16.56
CA ALA A 76 0.18 -7.37 16.39
C ALA A 76 -0.56 -6.04 16.59
N LEU A 77 -1.82 -5.95 16.13
CA LEU A 77 -2.56 -4.68 16.16
C LEU A 77 -2.77 -4.10 17.58
N PRO A 78 -3.19 -4.87 18.61
CA PRO A 78 -3.27 -4.36 19.97
C PRO A 78 -1.92 -3.87 20.52
N ARG A 79 -0.83 -4.59 20.21
CA ARG A 79 0.55 -4.21 20.62
C ARG A 79 0.98 -2.91 19.94
N LEU A 80 0.69 -2.77 18.64
CA LEU A 80 0.95 -1.54 17.90
C LEU A 80 0.17 -0.36 18.47
N ARG A 81 -1.11 -0.55 18.82
CA ARG A 81 -1.93 0.49 19.48
C ARG A 81 -1.32 0.92 20.80
N GLU A 82 -0.83 -0.02 21.61
CA GLU A 82 -0.16 0.26 22.89
C GLU A 82 1.16 1.01 22.68
N ALA A 83 2.01 0.56 21.75
CA ALA A 83 3.26 1.23 21.40
C ALA A 83 3.03 2.66 20.90
N SER A 84 2.01 2.85 20.04
CA SER A 84 1.62 4.16 19.53
C SER A 84 1.16 5.09 20.66
N ALA A 85 0.34 4.57 21.58
CA ALA A 85 -0.15 5.34 22.73
C ALA A 85 0.98 5.74 23.69
N HIS A 86 1.96 4.87 23.92
CA HIS A 86 3.12 5.18 24.76
C HIS A 86 3.97 6.32 24.20
N LEU A 87 4.04 6.44 22.88
CA LEU A 87 4.74 7.50 22.17
C LEU A 87 3.87 8.75 21.90
N GLU A 88 2.61 8.74 22.36
CA GLU A 88 1.61 9.78 22.07
C GLU A 88 1.37 10.02 20.57
N ILE A 89 1.68 9.02 19.73
CA ILE A 89 1.43 9.03 18.29
C ILE A 89 0.05 8.45 18.02
N LYS A 90 -0.72 9.08 17.12
CA LYS A 90 -2.02 8.56 16.71
C LYS A 90 -1.91 7.77 15.42
N LEU A 91 -2.44 6.55 15.43
CA LEU A 91 -2.68 5.80 14.20
C LEU A 91 -3.88 6.41 13.45
N PRO A 92 -3.84 6.51 12.11
CA PRO A 92 -4.99 6.93 11.32
C PRO A 92 -6.18 6.00 11.52
N GLU A 93 -7.37 6.58 11.65
CA GLU A 93 -8.60 5.80 11.88
C GLU A 93 -8.85 4.81 10.75
N ALA A 94 -8.70 5.24 9.50
CA ALA A 94 -8.83 4.40 8.30
C ALA A 94 -7.90 3.17 8.35
N PHE A 95 -6.65 3.36 8.78
CA PHE A 95 -5.68 2.28 8.95
C PHE A 95 -6.19 1.25 9.95
N THR A 96 -6.56 1.71 11.15
CA THR A 96 -7.03 0.80 12.20
C THR A 96 -8.32 0.07 11.81
N LYS A 97 -9.28 0.77 11.19
CA LYS A 97 -10.54 0.20 10.72
C LYS A 97 -10.33 -0.91 9.70
N PHE A 98 -9.41 -0.72 8.77
CA PHE A 98 -9.09 -1.74 7.77
C PHE A 98 -8.38 -2.95 8.38
N MET A 99 -7.38 -2.71 9.24
CA MET A 99 -6.63 -3.79 9.92
C MET A 99 -7.52 -4.64 10.85
N GLU A 100 -8.61 -4.08 11.35
CA GLU A 100 -9.61 -4.81 12.18
C GLU A 100 -10.67 -5.54 11.37
N SER A 101 -10.72 -5.38 10.05
CA SER A 101 -11.81 -5.86 9.22
C SER A 101 -11.36 -6.93 8.22
N PRO A 102 -11.35 -8.22 8.61
CA PRO A 102 -11.12 -9.32 7.66
C PRO A 102 -12.07 -9.28 6.46
N ALA A 103 -13.28 -8.74 6.63
CA ALA A 103 -14.25 -8.60 5.55
C ALA A 103 -13.84 -7.55 4.50
N LEU A 104 -13.11 -6.48 4.89
CA LEU A 104 -12.52 -5.55 3.92
C LEU A 104 -11.27 -6.15 3.29
N GLN A 105 -10.43 -6.81 4.08
CA GLN A 105 -9.17 -7.41 3.63
C GLN A 105 -9.40 -8.47 2.54
N ARG A 106 -10.45 -9.29 2.67
CA ARG A 106 -10.86 -10.28 1.65
C ARG A 106 -11.32 -9.68 0.32
N ARG A 107 -11.56 -8.37 0.24
CA ARG A 107 -11.95 -7.68 -1.01
C ARG A 107 -10.77 -7.13 -1.78
N VAL A 108 -9.56 -7.24 -1.23
CA VAL A 108 -8.34 -6.78 -1.86
C VAL A 108 -7.48 -8.00 -2.14
N GLN A 109 -7.25 -8.26 -3.43
CA GLN A 109 -6.38 -9.33 -3.90
C GLN A 109 -5.03 -8.77 -4.35
N SER A 110 -4.01 -9.62 -4.40
CA SER A 110 -2.67 -9.29 -4.92
C SER A 110 -2.22 -10.27 -6.00
N ASN A 111 -1.90 -9.77 -7.18
CA ASN A 111 -1.34 -10.52 -8.30
C ASN A 111 0.14 -10.88 -8.13
N THR A 112 0.78 -10.40 -7.07
CA THR A 112 2.19 -10.65 -6.74
C THR A 112 2.34 -11.35 -5.39
N ASP A 113 1.26 -11.91 -4.84
CA ASP A 113 1.28 -12.54 -3.51
C ASP A 113 1.80 -11.56 -2.42
N CYS A 114 1.28 -10.32 -2.43
CA CYS A 114 1.45 -9.42 -1.29
C CYS A 114 0.46 -9.76 -0.19
N PHE A 115 0.94 -9.77 1.05
CA PHE A 115 0.11 -10.04 2.22
C PHE A 115 0.29 -8.97 3.28
N LEU A 116 -0.77 -8.74 4.04
CA LEU A 116 -0.74 -7.90 5.22
C LEU A 116 0.28 -8.48 6.20
N ASP A 117 1.20 -7.63 6.62
CA ASP A 117 2.36 -8.01 7.43
C ASP A 117 2.61 -6.91 8.47
N LEU A 118 1.77 -6.91 9.50
CA LEU A 118 1.70 -5.83 10.47
C LEU A 118 2.84 -5.93 11.48
N CYS A 119 3.71 -4.92 11.51
CA CYS A 119 4.66 -4.77 12.60
C CYS A 119 3.92 -4.35 13.88
N SER A 120 4.26 -4.97 15.01
CA SER A 120 3.65 -4.66 16.31
C SER A 120 4.20 -3.39 16.98
N GLU A 121 5.15 -2.70 16.35
CA GLU A 121 5.86 -1.55 16.91
C GLU A 121 6.03 -0.42 15.87
N LEU A 122 6.36 0.78 16.37
CA LEU A 122 6.71 1.93 15.54
C LEU A 122 8.24 1.94 15.33
N VAL A 123 8.68 1.66 14.11
CA VAL A 123 10.11 1.68 13.76
C VAL A 123 10.53 3.12 13.50
N ARG A 124 11.47 3.64 14.30
CA ARG A 124 11.94 5.01 14.13
C ARG A 124 12.79 5.14 12.87
N LEU A 125 12.55 6.18 12.08
CA LEU A 125 13.39 6.45 10.92
C LEU A 125 14.84 6.78 11.35
N PRO A 126 15.86 6.23 10.66
CA PRO A 126 17.26 6.54 10.96
C PRO A 126 17.59 8.03 10.79
N THR A 127 16.94 8.69 9.83
CA THR A 127 17.12 10.11 9.48
C THR A 127 15.78 10.76 9.16
N GLY A 128 15.68 12.09 9.28
CA GLY A 128 14.46 12.84 8.90
C GLY A 128 13.33 12.81 9.94
N GLY A 129 13.36 11.88 10.90
CA GLY A 129 12.40 11.80 12.00
C GLY A 129 11.05 11.18 11.59
N GLY A 130 10.23 10.86 12.59
CA GLY A 130 9.00 10.10 12.40
C GLY A 130 9.20 8.59 12.51
N TYR A 131 8.14 7.86 12.18
CA TYR A 131 8.03 6.42 12.41
C TYR A 131 7.46 5.70 11.20
N LEU A 132 7.87 4.46 11.02
CA LEU A 132 7.33 3.52 10.04
C LEU A 132 6.58 2.42 10.76
N VAL A 133 5.45 2.02 10.19
CA VAL A 133 4.71 0.82 10.59
C VAL A 133 4.52 -0.03 9.33
N ARG A 134 5.25 -1.15 9.24
CA ARG A 134 5.06 -2.11 8.15
C ARG A 134 3.64 -2.64 8.20
N PHE A 135 2.95 -2.67 7.06
CA PHE A 135 1.60 -3.23 6.99
C PHE A 135 1.38 -4.17 5.80
N LEU A 136 2.22 -4.11 4.77
CA LEU A 136 2.11 -4.97 3.59
C LEU A 136 3.51 -5.33 3.12
N ALA A 137 3.68 -6.60 2.74
CA ALA A 137 4.93 -7.11 2.22
C ALA A 137 4.66 -8.02 1.02
N ASP A 138 5.51 -7.94 0.02
CA ASP A 138 5.63 -8.97 -1.00
C ASP A 138 6.13 -10.28 -0.37
N SER A 139 5.56 -11.42 -0.76
CA SER A 139 5.91 -12.73 -0.19
C SER A 139 7.37 -13.15 -0.43
N GLN A 140 8.03 -12.61 -1.46
CA GLN A 140 9.44 -12.83 -1.75
C GLN A 140 10.35 -11.80 -1.06
N GLY A 141 9.77 -10.82 -0.36
CA GLY A 141 10.50 -9.76 0.35
C GLY A 141 11.21 -8.80 -0.58
N CYS A 142 10.75 -8.64 -1.83
CA CYS A 142 11.37 -7.70 -2.77
C CYS A 142 10.86 -6.25 -2.65
N LEU A 143 9.72 -6.05 -1.96
CA LEU A 143 9.19 -4.73 -1.67
C LEU A 143 8.31 -4.75 -0.41
N PHE A 144 8.41 -3.68 0.37
CA PHE A 144 7.67 -3.50 1.62
C PHE A 144 6.97 -2.14 1.63
N TRP A 145 5.76 -2.10 2.20
CA TRP A 145 5.00 -0.88 2.38
C TRP A 145 4.76 -0.58 3.86
N TYR A 146 4.85 0.71 4.15
CA TYR A 146 4.83 1.24 5.49
C TYR A 146 3.86 2.40 5.58
N LEU A 147 3.17 2.49 6.70
CA LEU A 147 2.53 3.72 7.13
C LEU A 147 3.63 4.59 7.75
N TYR A 148 3.93 5.71 7.11
CA TYR A 148 4.78 6.75 7.67
C TYR A 148 3.95 7.67 8.56
N LEU A 149 4.43 7.89 9.78
CA LEU A 149 3.85 8.81 10.76
C LEU A 149 4.88 9.90 11.05
N THR A 150 4.46 11.15 10.93
CA THR A 150 5.27 12.31 11.32
C THR A 150 5.66 12.23 12.81
N SER A 151 6.75 12.89 13.20
CA SER A 151 7.26 12.81 14.58
C SER A 151 6.30 13.33 15.65
N ASP A 152 5.38 14.23 15.28
CA ASP A 152 4.33 14.76 16.15
C ASP A 152 3.00 13.98 16.01
N GLY A 153 2.94 12.99 15.12
CA GLY A 153 1.77 12.17 14.85
C GLY A 153 0.57 12.93 14.26
N LEU A 154 0.78 14.14 13.72
CA LEU A 154 -0.30 14.97 13.18
C LEU A 154 -0.63 14.63 11.73
N ASP A 155 0.32 14.11 10.97
CA ASP A 155 0.14 13.70 9.58
C ASP A 155 0.81 12.35 9.28
N HIS A 156 0.38 11.74 8.17
CA HIS A 156 0.82 10.42 7.72
C HIS A 156 0.81 10.30 6.19
N ALA A 157 1.54 9.31 5.69
CA ALA A 157 1.56 8.89 4.28
C ALA A 157 1.75 7.38 4.19
N VAL A 158 1.52 6.80 3.01
CA VAL A 158 2.09 5.48 2.69
C VAL A 158 3.41 5.68 1.98
N VAL A 159 4.42 4.96 2.43
CA VAL A 159 5.74 4.89 1.78
C VAL A 159 6.08 3.43 1.50
N SER A 160 7.03 3.21 0.59
CA SER A 160 7.54 1.88 0.27
C SER A 160 9.06 1.89 0.17
N SER A 161 9.66 0.71 0.32
CA SER A 161 11.09 0.50 0.24
C SER A 161 11.40 -0.94 -0.18
N PRO A 162 12.41 -1.16 -1.05
CA PRO A 162 12.93 -2.50 -1.32
C PRO A 162 13.72 -3.06 -0.11
N GLU A 163 14.22 -2.19 0.76
CA GLU A 163 14.87 -2.59 2.01
C GLU A 163 13.85 -2.81 3.13
N PHE A 164 14.22 -3.68 4.06
CA PHE A 164 13.39 -4.09 5.18
C PHE A 164 13.66 -3.23 6.42
N TYR A 165 12.69 -2.39 6.77
CA TYR A 165 12.67 -1.65 8.04
C TYR A 165 11.83 -2.39 9.09
N GLY A 166 12.49 -3.15 9.96
CA GLY A 166 11.84 -3.89 11.05
C GLY A 166 12.27 -3.45 12.46
N THR A 167 11.71 -4.10 13.47
CA THR A 167 12.22 -4.01 14.86
C THR A 167 13.61 -4.63 14.99
N GLU A 168 14.30 -4.41 16.10
CA GLU A 168 15.60 -5.05 16.38
C GLU A 168 15.54 -6.58 16.33
N VAL A 169 14.38 -7.16 16.65
CA VAL A 169 14.17 -8.62 16.65
C VAL A 169 13.86 -9.15 15.26
N GLU A 170 13.19 -8.35 14.42
CA GLU A 170 12.85 -8.73 13.05
C GLU A 170 13.98 -8.43 12.06
N GLN A 171 14.89 -7.51 12.39
CA GLN A 171 15.94 -7.07 11.49
C GLN A 171 16.87 -8.24 11.14
N TRP A 172 16.91 -8.56 9.85
CA TRP A 172 17.65 -9.69 9.28
C TRP A 172 18.69 -9.27 8.24
N GLN A 173 18.68 -8.00 7.84
CA GLN A 173 19.68 -7.44 6.94
C GLN A 173 20.90 -6.98 7.74
N ASP A 174 22.08 -7.53 7.41
CA ASP A 174 23.36 -7.14 7.99
C ASP A 174 23.89 -5.81 7.41
N GLU A 175 23.45 -5.46 6.20
CA GLU A 175 23.85 -4.22 5.53
C GLU A 175 23.13 -3.01 6.15
N PRO A 176 23.82 -1.86 6.25
CA PRO A 176 23.17 -0.63 6.70
C PRO A 176 22.04 -0.24 5.76
N LEU A 177 20.86 -0.02 6.31
CA LEU A 177 19.71 0.50 5.58
C LEU A 177 20.05 1.87 4.96
N ASN A 178 19.60 2.09 3.74
CA ASN A 178 19.66 3.33 3.00
C ASN A 178 18.30 4.04 3.00
N PRO A 179 18.08 5.06 3.87
CA PRO A 179 16.83 5.82 3.91
C PRO A 179 16.47 6.53 2.61
N ALA A 180 17.41 6.70 1.68
CA ALA A 180 17.14 7.30 0.37
C ALA A 180 16.33 6.39 -0.57
N GLU A 181 16.21 5.10 -0.27
CA GLU A 181 15.36 4.16 -1.03
C GLU A 181 13.89 4.17 -0.58
N ILE A 182 13.56 4.92 0.48
CA ILE A 182 12.19 5.11 0.91
C ILE A 182 11.49 6.08 -0.05
N VAL A 183 10.35 5.66 -0.58
CA VAL A 183 9.59 6.36 -1.61
C VAL A 183 8.18 6.65 -1.11
N TYR A 184 7.71 7.88 -1.29
CA TYR A 184 6.31 8.24 -1.05
C TYR A 184 5.41 7.58 -2.09
N SER A 185 4.38 6.86 -1.64
CA SER A 185 3.51 6.02 -2.47
C SER A 185 2.03 6.43 -2.46
N ALA A 186 1.54 7.08 -1.40
CA ALA A 186 0.18 7.63 -1.37
C ALA A 186 -0.02 8.63 -0.22
N GLU A 187 -1.00 9.52 -0.39
CA GLU A 187 -1.40 10.57 0.55
C GLU A 187 -1.96 10.04 1.86
N SER A 188 -2.57 8.86 1.82
CA SER A 188 -3.19 8.19 2.96
C SER A 188 -3.20 6.68 2.76
N PHE A 189 -3.45 5.95 3.84
CA PHE A 189 -3.63 4.51 3.78
C PHE A 189 -4.80 4.09 2.88
N GLU A 190 -5.93 4.79 2.95
CA GLU A 190 -7.10 4.46 2.13
C GLU A 190 -6.83 4.72 0.63
N ALA A 191 -6.14 5.81 0.30
CA ALA A 191 -5.76 6.12 -1.08
C ALA A 191 -4.85 5.03 -1.67
N PHE A 192 -3.90 4.55 -0.87
CA PHE A 192 -3.05 3.41 -1.25
C PHE A 192 -3.88 2.16 -1.52
N ILE A 193 -4.75 1.75 -0.58
CA ILE A 193 -5.58 0.54 -0.72
C ILE A 193 -6.50 0.66 -1.93
N CYS A 194 -7.08 1.84 -2.19
CA CYS A 194 -7.91 2.09 -3.36
C CYS A 194 -7.17 1.83 -4.68
N ARG A 195 -5.98 2.43 -4.84
CA ARG A 195 -5.18 2.24 -6.05
C ARG A 195 -4.67 0.81 -6.19
N PHE A 196 -4.19 0.23 -5.09
CA PHE A 196 -3.71 -1.15 -5.05
C PHE A 196 -4.81 -2.13 -5.44
N TRP A 197 -6.01 -2.00 -4.87
CA TRP A 197 -7.18 -2.80 -5.25
C TRP A 197 -7.52 -2.63 -6.73
N LEU A 198 -7.63 -1.39 -7.20
CA LEU A 198 -8.06 -1.10 -8.57
C LEU A 198 -7.09 -1.65 -9.62
N GLU A 199 -5.79 -1.51 -9.40
CA GLU A 199 -4.77 -2.04 -10.31
C GLU A 199 -4.76 -3.57 -10.33
N ASN A 200 -5.01 -4.22 -9.19
CA ASN A 200 -5.16 -5.66 -9.14
C ASN A 200 -6.42 -6.13 -9.88
N GLU A 201 -7.57 -5.47 -9.68
CA GLU A 201 -8.80 -5.78 -10.44
C GLU A 201 -8.61 -5.65 -11.95
N VAL A 202 -7.91 -4.59 -12.39
CA VAL A 202 -7.54 -4.39 -13.79
C VAL A 202 -6.65 -5.54 -14.27
N TRP A 203 -5.60 -5.87 -13.50
CA TRP A 203 -4.66 -6.91 -13.87
C TRP A 203 -5.34 -8.28 -14.01
N TYR A 204 -6.14 -8.69 -13.02
CA TYR A 204 -6.84 -9.97 -13.05
C TYR A 204 -7.86 -10.03 -14.18
N SER A 205 -8.62 -8.95 -14.41
CA SER A 205 -9.58 -8.89 -15.53
C SER A 205 -8.89 -9.09 -16.88
N ALA A 206 -7.76 -8.42 -17.09
CA ALA A 206 -6.97 -8.53 -18.31
C ALA A 206 -6.35 -9.92 -18.47
N TRP A 207 -5.73 -10.45 -17.42
CA TRP A 207 -5.05 -11.75 -17.43
C TRP A 207 -6.03 -12.93 -17.61
N GLN A 208 -7.15 -12.93 -16.88
CA GLN A 208 -8.19 -13.95 -16.97
C GLN A 208 -9.10 -13.79 -18.20
N ARG A 209 -8.98 -12.65 -18.91
CA ARG A 209 -9.85 -12.27 -20.04
C ARG A 209 -11.33 -12.21 -19.66
N THR A 210 -11.60 -11.69 -18.47
CA THR A 210 -12.97 -11.44 -17.97
C THR A 210 -13.35 -9.97 -18.18
N PRO A 211 -14.65 -9.63 -18.12
CA PRO A 211 -15.07 -8.24 -18.23
C PRO A 211 -14.48 -7.38 -17.11
N MET A 212 -13.71 -6.37 -17.48
CA MET A 212 -13.15 -5.39 -16.55
C MET A 212 -14.26 -4.51 -15.94
N PRO A 213 -14.21 -4.22 -14.63
CA PRO A 213 -15.10 -3.24 -14.01
C PRO A 213 -15.07 -1.90 -14.73
N THR A 214 -16.21 -1.20 -14.82
CA THR A 214 -16.31 0.12 -15.47
C THR A 214 -15.26 1.09 -14.93
N ILE A 215 -15.08 1.12 -13.62
CA ILE A 215 -14.10 1.98 -12.95
C ILE A 215 -12.65 1.65 -13.32
N GLY A 216 -12.33 0.37 -13.54
CA GLY A 216 -11.01 -0.05 -14.02
C GLY A 216 -10.75 0.41 -15.46
N ARG A 217 -11.79 0.43 -16.30
CA ARG A 217 -11.68 0.96 -17.66
C ARG A 217 -11.43 2.46 -17.65
N GLU A 218 -12.21 3.22 -16.88
CA GLU A 218 -12.03 4.68 -16.73
C GLU A 218 -10.62 5.01 -16.21
N TYR A 219 -10.10 4.21 -15.27
CA TYR A 219 -8.73 4.33 -14.76
C TYR A 219 -7.66 4.15 -15.85
N ILE A 220 -7.83 3.15 -16.73
CA ILE A 220 -6.91 2.91 -17.85
C ILE A 220 -6.99 4.03 -18.90
N GLU A 221 -8.18 4.54 -19.20
CA GLU A 221 -8.33 5.60 -20.21
C GLU A 221 -7.63 6.90 -19.79
N HIS A 222 -7.49 7.15 -18.49
CA HIS A 222 -6.70 8.28 -18.01
C HIS A 222 -5.22 8.17 -18.43
N TYR A 223 -4.63 6.98 -18.36
CA TYR A 223 -3.27 6.74 -18.85
C TYR A 223 -3.11 6.95 -20.36
N ARG A 224 -4.21 6.83 -21.13
CA ARG A 224 -4.22 7.00 -22.59
C ARG A 224 -4.38 8.46 -23.02
N GLY A 225 -4.60 9.39 -22.08
CA GLY A 225 -4.74 10.81 -22.36
C GLY A 225 -6.13 11.25 -22.83
N ASP A 226 -7.14 10.37 -22.75
CA ASP A 226 -8.52 10.66 -23.17
C ASP A 226 -9.40 11.23 -22.04
N GLY A 227 -8.80 11.67 -20.94
CA GLY A 227 -9.49 12.08 -19.71
C GLY A 227 -9.12 13.45 -19.14
N ALA A 228 -9.02 14.47 -20.00
CA ALA A 228 -8.97 15.89 -19.61
C ALA A 228 -10.17 16.67 -20.17
#